data_AF-A0A7M3ZXU9-F1
#
_entry.id   AF-A0A7M3ZXU9-F1
#
_cell.length_a   1.000
_cell.length_b   1.000
_cell.length_c   1.000
_cell.angle_alpha   90.00
_cell.angle_beta   90.00
_cell.angle_gamma   90.00
#
_symmetry.space_group_name_H-M   'P 1'
#
loop_
_entity.id
_entity.type
_entity.pdbx_description
1 polymer ?
#
loop_
_entity_poly.entity_id
_entity_poly.type
_entity_poly.pdbx_seq_one_letter_code
_entity_poly.pdbx_strand_id
1 'polypeptide(L)'
;EYAAVVNGASEVDGANAFLSYLLSEDVNRNMPENNYMQSVLVDATWPETNGYAHHTDEPELNAEITTQRIGQDMDGWLNAWQEATQ
;
A
#
# COMPACT_ATOMS: atom_id res chain seq x y z
N GLU A 1 -0.60 0.05 -2.03
CA GLU A 1 -1.89 -0.40 -2.60
C GLU A 1 -2.32 -1.68 -1.89
N TYR A 2 -3.62 -2.02 -1.95
CA TYR A 2 -4.17 -3.23 -1.34
C TYR A 2 -4.92 -4.04 -2.39
N ALA A 3 -4.86 -5.37 -2.29
CA ALA A 3 -5.59 -6.27 -3.16
C ALA A 3 -6.13 -7.46 -2.36
N ALA A 4 -7.28 -7.99 -2.78
CA ALA A 4 -7.94 -9.11 -2.15
C ALA A 4 -8.71 -9.95 -3.17
N VAL A 5 -8.89 -11.24 -2.87
CA VAL A 5 -9.77 -12.12 -3.65
C VAL A 5 -11.22 -11.83 -3.28
N VAL A 6 -12.06 -11.57 -4.29
CA VAL A 6 -13.49 -11.31 -4.07
C VAL A 6 -14.22 -12.58 -3.62
N ASN A 7 -15.23 -12.40 -2.76
CA ASN A 7 -16.08 -13.52 -2.35
C ASN A 7 -16.84 -14.07 -3.56
N GLY A 8 -16.83 -15.40 -3.73
CA GLY A 8 -17.43 -16.05 -4.89
C GLY A 8 -16.60 -15.98 -6.18
N ALA A 9 -15.30 -15.64 -6.10
CA ALA A 9 -14.40 -15.70 -7.24
C ALA A 9 -14.41 -17.09 -7.89
N SER A 10 -14.49 -17.15 -9.22
CA SER A 10 -14.50 -18.40 -9.97
C SER A 10 -13.12 -19.07 -10.01
N GLU A 11 -12.03 -18.29 -9.95
CA GLU A 11 -10.64 -18.75 -10.10
C GLU A 11 -9.77 -18.32 -8.91
N VAL A 12 -10.05 -18.88 -7.74
CA VAL A 12 -9.37 -18.51 -6.48
C VAL A 12 -7.86 -18.80 -6.54
N ASP A 13 -7.45 -19.94 -7.11
CA ASP A 13 -6.04 -20.31 -7.19
C ASP A 13 -5.26 -19.37 -8.11
N GLY A 14 -5.82 -19.01 -9.25
CA GLY A 14 -5.23 -18.03 -10.17
C GLY A 14 -5.13 -16.64 -9.54
N ALA A 15 -6.16 -16.20 -8.81
CA ALA A 15 -6.13 -14.94 -8.09
C ALA A 15 -5.03 -14.92 -7.01
N ASN A 16 -4.90 -15.99 -6.23
CA ASN A 16 -3.83 -16.09 -5.22
C ASN A 16 -2.43 -16.15 -5.85
N ALA A 17 -2.26 -16.86 -6.96
CA ALA A 17 -1.00 -16.88 -7.70
C ALA A 17 -0.62 -15.48 -8.21
N PHE A 18 -1.60 -14.73 -8.72
CA PHE A 18 -1.37 -13.36 -9.16
C PHE A 18 -1.02 -12.42 -8.01
N LEU A 19 -1.71 -12.51 -6.86
CA LEU A 19 -1.35 -11.74 -5.66
C LEU A 19 0.07 -12.08 -5.18
N SER A 20 0.44 -13.36 -5.21
CA SER A 20 1.79 -13.81 -4.84
C SER A 20 2.84 -13.23 -5.80
N TYR A 21 2.53 -13.18 -7.10
CA TYR A 21 3.40 -12.53 -8.09
C TYR A 21 3.54 -11.03 -7.84
N LEU A 22 2.46 -10.32 -7.52
CA LEU A 22 2.51 -8.89 -7.18
C LEU A 22 3.34 -8.60 -5.92
N LEU A 23 3.44 -9.55 -4.99
CA LEU A 23 4.28 -9.46 -3.79
C LEU A 23 5.73 -9.94 -4.00
N SER A 24 6.05 -10.47 -5.17
CA SER A 24 7.38 -10.98 -5.48
C SER A 24 8.43 -9.86 -5.51
N GLU A 25 9.70 -10.26 -5.39
CA GLU A 25 10.84 -9.38 -5.53
C GLU A 25 10.90 -8.72 -6.92
N ASP A 26 10.62 -9.48 -7.98
CA ASP A 26 10.65 -8.99 -9.37
C ASP A 26 9.70 -7.79 -9.58
N VAL A 27 8.54 -7.81 -8.93
CA VAL A 27 7.59 -6.70 -8.98
C VAL A 27 8.01 -5.59 -8.02
N ASN A 28 8.24 -5.92 -6.76
CA ASN A 28 8.42 -4.91 -5.70
C ASN A 28 9.78 -4.23 -5.70
N ARG A 29 10.79 -4.80 -6.36
CA ARG A 29 12.08 -4.13 -6.58
C ARG A 29 11.95 -2.91 -7.49
N ASN A 30 10.95 -2.90 -8.37
CA ASN A 30 10.75 -1.82 -9.34
C ASN A 30 9.68 -0.80 -8.92
N MET A 31 8.89 -1.09 -7.88
CA MET A 31 7.84 -0.18 -7.36
C MET A 31 8.38 1.21 -6.96
N PRO A 32 9.54 1.34 -6.28
CA PRO A 32 10.05 2.65 -5.89
C PRO A 32 10.39 3.57 -7.07
N GLU A 33 10.83 3.02 -8.20
CA GLU A 33 11.18 3.82 -9.38
C GLU A 33 9.97 4.05 -10.29
N ASN A 34 9.15 3.04 -10.53
CA ASN A 34 8.06 3.13 -11.50
C ASN A 34 6.80 3.80 -10.94
N ASN A 35 6.52 3.58 -9.66
CA ASN A 35 5.29 4.03 -9.02
C ASN A 35 5.54 5.14 -8.00
N TYR A 36 6.80 5.47 -7.71
CA TYR A 36 7.18 6.42 -6.65
C TYR A 36 6.50 6.05 -5.32
N MET A 37 6.56 4.77 -4.97
CA MET A 37 5.98 4.22 -3.74
C MET A 37 6.99 3.38 -2.98
N GLN A 38 6.89 3.38 -1.65
CA GLN A 38 7.67 2.46 -0.82
C GLN A 38 7.29 1.00 -1.14
N SER A 39 8.32 0.18 -1.33
CA SER A 39 8.18 -1.27 -1.55
C SER A 39 7.75 -1.99 -0.27
N VAL A 40 7.07 -3.13 -0.41
CA VAL A 40 6.73 -4.01 0.73
C VAL A 40 7.87 -4.97 1.11
N LEU A 41 8.98 -4.98 0.36
CA LEU A 41 10.12 -5.83 0.69
C LEU A 41 10.79 -5.36 1.98
N VAL A 42 11.04 -6.31 2.88
CA VAL A 42 11.74 -6.08 4.15
C VAL A 42 13.25 -5.97 3.89
N ASP A 43 13.91 -5.05 4.58
CA ASP A 43 15.37 -4.83 4.53
C ASP A 43 15.94 -4.55 3.12
N ALA A 44 15.11 -4.06 2.19
CA ALA A 44 15.53 -3.71 0.85
C ALA A 44 16.11 -2.28 0.80
N THR A 45 17.22 -2.13 0.07
CA THR A 45 17.89 -0.83 -0.16
C THR A 45 17.56 -0.29 -1.55
N TRP A 46 17.36 1.02 -1.66
CA TRP A 46 17.01 1.70 -2.91
C TRP A 46 18.08 2.70 -3.32
N PRO A 47 18.28 2.94 -4.63
CA PRO A 47 19.16 4.00 -5.09
C PRO A 47 18.69 5.39 -4.59
N GLU A 48 19.63 6.22 -4.14
CA GLU A 48 19.32 7.57 -3.62
C GLU A 48 19.23 8.65 -4.70
N THR A 49 19.48 8.30 -5.96
CA THR A 49 19.60 9.27 -7.07
C THR A 49 18.30 9.52 -7.83
N ASN A 50 17.26 8.69 -7.63
CA ASN A 50 15.94 8.81 -8.27
C ASN A 50 14.88 8.00 -7.50
N GLY A 51 13.62 8.06 -7.92
CA GLY A 51 12.54 7.23 -7.36
C GLY A 51 12.10 7.68 -5.95
N TYR A 52 11.31 6.83 -5.28
CA TYR A 52 10.66 7.16 -4.02
C TYR A 52 11.60 7.73 -2.94
N ALA A 53 12.74 7.06 -2.70
CA ALA A 53 13.70 7.43 -1.65
C ALA A 53 14.41 8.77 -1.92
N HIS A 54 14.53 9.18 -3.18
CA HIS A 54 15.10 10.48 -3.54
C HIS A 54 14.12 11.64 -3.30
N HIS A 55 12.82 11.37 -3.36
CA HIS A 55 11.77 12.40 -3.31
C HIS A 55 11.00 12.45 -1.99
N THR A 56 11.36 11.61 -1.02
CA THR A 56 10.61 11.45 0.23
C THR A 56 11.59 11.33 1.40
N ASP A 57 11.26 11.97 2.52
CA ASP A 57 11.99 11.79 3.77
C ASP A 57 11.62 10.44 4.42
N GLU A 58 12.55 9.86 5.17
CA GLU A 58 12.25 8.69 6.00
C GLU A 58 11.48 9.13 7.26
N PRO A 59 10.25 8.62 7.49
CA PRO A 59 9.48 8.99 8.66
C PRO A 59 10.10 8.40 9.93
N GLU A 60 10.31 9.24 10.95
CA GLU A 60 10.79 8.77 12.27
C GLU A 60 9.75 7.92 13.02
N LEU A 61 8.47 8.06 12.65
CA LEU A 61 7.36 7.36 13.30
C LEU A 61 6.34 6.90 12.26
N ASN A 62 6.04 5.60 12.26
CA ASN A 62 4.96 5.05 11.47
C ASN A 62 3.61 5.27 12.16
N ALA A 63 2.58 5.53 11.37
CA ALA A 63 1.21 5.51 11.85
C ALA A 63 0.77 4.05 12.08
N GLU A 64 0.70 3.64 13.34
CA GLU A 64 0.20 2.31 13.73
C GLU A 64 -1.34 2.34 13.80
N ILE A 65 -1.99 2.11 12.65
CA ILE A 65 -3.45 2.02 12.56
C ILE A 65 -3.88 0.74 11.86
N THR A 66 -4.77 -0.02 12.50
CA THR A 66 -5.27 -1.27 11.91
C THR A 66 -6.31 -0.98 10.83
N THR A 67 -6.40 -1.86 9.84
CA THR A 67 -7.47 -1.80 8.82
C THR A 67 -8.87 -1.89 9.46
N GLN A 68 -9.00 -2.63 10.56
CA GLN A 68 -10.23 -2.67 11.34
C GLN A 68 -10.60 -1.30 11.90
N ARG A 69 -9.65 -0.57 12.50
CA ARG A 69 -9.87 0.77 13.04
C ARG A 69 -10.23 1.75 11.92
N ILE A 70 -9.49 1.69 10.80
CA ILE A 70 -9.81 2.48 9.61
C ILE A 70 -11.26 2.25 9.19
N GLY A 71 -11.68 0.97 9.07
CA GLY A 71 -13.05 0.64 8.68
C GLY A 71 -14.12 1.08 9.68
N GLN A 72 -13.85 0.98 10.98
CA GLN A 72 -14.79 1.39 12.04
C GLN A 72 -15.02 2.90 12.08
N ASP A 73 -13.98 3.69 11.79
CA ASP A 73 -14.03 5.15 11.95
C ASP A 73 -14.27 5.91 10.64
N MET A 74 -14.13 5.26 9.47
CA MET A 74 -14.15 5.92 8.15
C MET A 74 -15.35 6.85 7.96
N ASP A 75 -16.55 6.38 8.26
CA ASP A 75 -17.78 7.17 8.09
C ASP A 75 -17.77 8.43 8.98
N GLY A 76 -17.26 8.32 10.20
CA GLY A 76 -17.11 9.43 11.12
C GLY A 76 -16.11 10.47 10.61
N TRP A 77 -14.97 10.03 10.08
CA TRP A 77 -13.96 10.92 9.49
C TRP A 77 -14.49 11.65 8.25
N LEU A 78 -15.21 10.95 7.37
CA LEU A 78 -15.81 11.53 6.17
C LEU A 78 -16.86 12.61 6.52
N ASN A 79 -17.72 12.35 7.51
CA ASN A 79 -18.70 13.33 7.97
C ASN A 79 -18.03 14.57 8.57
N ALA A 80 -17.04 14.38 9.44
CA ALA A 80 -16.30 15.50 10.05
C ALA A 80 -15.57 16.34 9.00
N TRP A 81 -15.00 15.70 7.98
CA TRP A 81 -14.39 16.40 6.85
C TRP A 81 -15.40 17.24 6.07
N GLN A 82 -16.58 16.68 5.80
CA GLN A 82 -17.65 17.38 5.09
C GLN A 82 -18.13 18.62 5.87
N GLU A 83 -18.37 18.47 7.19
CA GLU A 83 -18.78 19.58 8.06
C GLU A 83 -17.74 20.70 8.12
N ALA A 84 -16.45 20.36 8.06
CA ALA A 84 -15.36 21.33 8.14
C ALA A 84 -15.08 22.08 6.82
N THR A 85 -15.57 21.57 5.68
CA THR A 85 -15.19 22.07 4.34
C THR A 85 -16.34 22.59 3.48
N GLN A 86 -17.59 22.51 3.94
CA GLN A 86 -18.77 23.13 3.32
C GLN A 86 -19.10 24.48 3.94
#